data_AF-A0A5J4PK51-F1
#
_entry.id   AF-A0A5J4PK51-F1
#
_cell.length_a   1.000
_cell.length_b   1.000
_cell.length_c   1.000
_cell.angle_alpha   90.00
_cell.angle_beta   90.00
_cell.angle_gamma   90.00
#
_symmetry.space_group_name_H-M   'P 1'
#
loop_
_entity.id
_entity.type
_entity.pdbx_description
1 polymer ?
#
loop_
_entity_poly.entity_id
_entity_poly.type
_entity_poly.pdbx_seq_one_letter_code
_entity_poly.pdbx_strand_id
1 'polypeptide(L)'
;MEVCENGADIIDVAMEPLSWGKVHSDVISVQAMLKDKGFQVPEINMKAYMKVRALTQEFIDDFLGYFIDPTNKHTSSLLLTSGLPGGMMGSMMADLKGVHSGINMILKTNNRPTLSLDDLLLMLFDEVEYAWPKLGYPPLVTPFSQYVKNIALMNVMSLVKGEERWTMIDSHTWDMILGKSGKLPGALAPEIIALAKAKGFEFTDEDPQKNYPDELDKYRKEMVDNGWDFGKDDEELFELAMHDRQYRDYKSGIAKKRFEDELQRAKDAAMCSQGFSEEELTKYKRAKAEPITA
;
A
#
# COMPACT_ATOMS: atom_id res chain seq x y z
N MET A 1 3.67 26.50 -2.65
CA MET A 1 3.85 27.91 -3.06
C MET A 1 2.92 28.27 -4.19
N GLU A 2 3.11 27.74 -5.41
CA GLU A 2 2.25 28.04 -6.56
C GLU A 2 0.75 27.89 -6.24
N VAL A 3 0.35 26.79 -5.62
CA VAL A 3 -1.04 26.55 -5.20
C VAL A 3 -1.57 27.62 -4.23
N CYS A 4 -0.73 28.12 -3.33
CA CYS A 4 -1.09 29.17 -2.37
C CYS A 4 -1.26 30.52 -3.06
N GLU A 5 -0.37 30.84 -4.02
CA GLU A 5 -0.46 32.07 -4.83
C GLU A 5 -1.73 32.09 -5.69
N ASN A 6 -2.27 30.91 -6.03
CA ASN A 6 -3.51 30.75 -6.76
C ASN A 6 -4.75 30.52 -5.87
N GLY A 7 -4.66 30.82 -4.56
CA GLY A 7 -5.81 30.87 -3.67
C GLY A 7 -6.13 29.59 -2.91
N ALA A 8 -5.21 28.62 -2.81
CA ALA A 8 -5.40 27.48 -1.91
C ALA A 8 -5.38 27.93 -0.43
N ASP A 9 -6.46 27.63 0.29
CA ASP A 9 -6.61 27.98 1.72
C ASP A 9 -5.93 26.99 2.67
N ILE A 10 -5.78 25.72 2.26
CA ILE A 10 -5.28 24.62 3.08
C ILE A 10 -4.19 23.87 2.32
N ILE A 11 -3.09 23.55 3.01
CA ILE A 11 -1.98 22.75 2.49
C ILE A 11 -1.70 21.61 3.47
N ASP A 12 -1.71 20.39 2.96
CA ASP A 12 -1.36 19.21 3.76
C ASP A 12 0.15 19.11 3.97
N VAL A 13 0.53 18.85 5.22
CA VAL A 13 1.91 18.77 5.71
C VAL A 13 2.03 17.62 6.70
N ALA A 14 3.25 17.11 6.88
CA ALA A 14 3.57 16.12 7.90
C ALA A 14 4.56 16.70 8.91
N MET A 15 4.77 16.00 10.01
CA MET A 15 5.77 16.36 11.02
C MET A 15 6.95 15.39 11.01
N GLU A 16 8.13 15.87 11.39
CA GLU A 16 9.23 15.00 11.78
C GLU A 16 8.81 14.06 12.95
N PRO A 17 9.24 12.79 12.98
CA PRO A 17 10.18 12.11 12.07
C PRO A 17 9.54 11.42 10.86
N LEU A 18 8.28 11.71 10.51
CA LEU A 18 7.55 11.04 9.42
C LEU A 18 7.33 11.92 8.17
N SER A 19 7.89 13.13 8.12
CA SER A 19 7.82 14.01 6.93
C SER A 19 8.87 13.67 5.85
N TRP A 20 8.69 14.24 4.65
CA TRP A 20 9.58 14.15 3.48
C TRP A 20 9.68 12.79 2.77
N GLY A 21 10.48 12.76 1.71
CA GLY A 21 10.67 11.61 0.83
C GLY A 21 9.39 11.30 0.06
N LYS A 22 8.77 10.15 0.35
CA LYS A 22 7.49 9.73 -0.21
C LYS A 22 6.27 10.17 0.61
N VAL A 23 6.48 10.94 1.69
CA VAL A 23 5.44 11.51 2.58
C VAL A 23 5.27 13.01 2.33
N HIS A 24 4.27 13.65 2.93
CA HIS A 24 4.07 15.10 2.90
C HIS A 24 5.31 15.88 3.42
N SER A 25 5.45 17.11 2.94
CA SER A 25 6.51 18.04 3.36
C SER A 25 6.38 18.42 4.84
N ASP A 26 7.50 18.81 5.45
CA ASP A 26 7.54 19.16 6.87
C ASP A 26 6.78 20.46 7.20
N VAL A 27 5.94 20.42 8.23
CA VAL A 27 5.06 21.52 8.66
C VAL A 27 5.82 22.77 9.06
N ILE A 28 6.96 22.65 9.76
CA ILE A 28 7.76 23.81 10.19
C ILE A 28 8.38 24.47 8.96
N SER A 29 8.94 23.67 8.07
CA SER A 29 9.60 24.12 6.84
C SER A 29 8.61 24.82 5.90
N VAL A 30 7.46 24.20 5.65
CA VAL A 30 6.39 24.78 4.80
C VAL A 30 5.86 26.08 5.43
N GLN A 31 5.60 26.10 6.73
CA GLN A 31 5.15 27.32 7.43
C GLN A 31 6.17 28.46 7.28
N ALA A 32 7.46 28.18 7.51
CA ALA A 32 8.52 29.17 7.40
C ALA A 32 8.59 29.77 5.99
N MET A 33 8.53 28.90 4.95
CA MET A 33 8.51 29.33 3.55
C MET A 33 7.29 30.20 3.22
N LEU A 34 6.11 29.84 3.73
CA LEU A 34 4.87 30.61 3.50
C LEU A 34 4.94 31.99 4.18
N LYS A 35 5.44 32.06 5.42
CA LYS A 35 5.65 33.33 6.13
C LYS A 35 6.64 34.24 5.41
N ASP A 36 7.78 33.69 4.97
CA ASP A 36 8.79 34.44 4.20
C ASP A 36 8.18 35.05 2.92
N LYS A 37 7.25 34.32 2.30
CA LYS A 37 6.52 34.74 1.11
C LYS A 37 5.33 35.68 1.38
N GLY A 38 5.13 36.09 2.63
CA GLY A 38 4.10 37.05 3.02
C GLY A 38 2.71 36.46 3.24
N PHE A 39 2.57 35.13 3.21
CA PHE A 39 1.31 34.47 3.54
C PHE A 39 1.03 34.54 5.04
N GLN A 40 -0.24 34.75 5.39
CA GLN A 40 -0.71 34.64 6.77
C GLN A 40 -0.96 33.18 7.09
N VAL A 41 -0.13 32.60 7.96
CA VAL A 41 -0.28 31.22 8.43
C VAL A 41 -0.31 31.18 9.97
N PRO A 42 -1.12 30.31 10.58
CA PRO A 42 -1.19 30.18 12.03
C PRO A 42 0.18 29.84 12.66
N GLU A 43 0.41 30.33 13.88
CA GLU A 43 1.57 29.93 14.66
C GLU A 43 1.51 28.46 15.11
N ILE A 44 2.67 27.80 15.18
CA ILE A 44 2.76 26.43 15.68
C ILE A 44 3.02 26.50 17.18
N ASN A 45 2.19 25.82 17.97
CA ASN A 45 2.48 25.60 19.38
C ASN A 45 3.65 24.62 19.51
N MET A 46 4.87 25.16 19.64
CA MET A 46 6.09 24.35 19.67
C MET A 46 6.14 23.38 20.85
N LYS A 47 5.50 23.68 21.99
CA LYS A 47 5.43 22.74 23.12
C LYS A 47 4.57 21.53 22.79
N ALA A 48 3.43 21.75 22.13
CA ALA A 48 2.57 20.67 21.65
C ALA A 48 3.27 19.87 20.54
N TYR A 49 3.92 20.56 19.59
CA TYR A 49 4.70 19.93 18.52
C TYR A 49 5.77 18.98 19.08
N MET A 50 6.58 19.45 20.04
CA MET A 50 7.64 18.63 20.64
C MET A 50 7.08 17.43 21.40
N LYS A 51 5.92 17.58 22.07
CA LYS A 51 5.24 16.46 22.73
C LYS A 51 4.80 15.40 21.71
N VAL A 52 4.15 15.81 20.61
CA VAL A 52 3.71 14.86 19.58
C VAL A 52 4.91 14.23 18.88
N ARG A 53 5.96 14.99 18.57
CA ARG A 53 7.22 14.46 17.99
C ARG A 53 7.82 13.37 18.88
N ALA A 54 7.86 13.58 20.20
CA ALA A 54 8.37 12.58 21.14
C ALA A 54 7.50 11.31 21.17
N LEU A 55 6.18 11.45 21.19
CA LEU A 55 5.25 10.30 21.13
C LEU A 55 5.40 9.52 19.80
N THR A 56 5.52 10.23 18.68
CA THR A 56 5.76 9.59 17.38
C THR A 56 7.08 8.83 17.36
N GLN A 57 8.13 9.40 17.94
CA GLN A 57 9.43 8.73 18.04
C GLN A 57 9.33 7.48 18.93
N GLU A 58 8.59 7.53 20.04
CA GLU A 58 8.36 6.38 20.92
C GLU A 58 7.74 5.20 20.16
N PHE A 59 6.72 5.43 19.32
CA PHE A 59 6.13 4.37 18.49
C PHE A 59 7.12 3.79 17.47
N ILE A 60 7.97 4.64 16.88
CA ILE A 60 9.02 4.23 15.95
C ILE A 60 10.06 3.37 16.65
N ASP A 61 10.49 3.76 17.85
CA ASP A 61 11.49 3.05 18.63
C ASP A 61 10.99 1.71 19.17
N ASP A 62 9.70 1.62 19.52
CA ASP A 62 9.10 0.39 20.09
C ASP A 62 8.95 -0.74 19.05
N PHE A 63 8.23 -0.45 17.96
CA PHE A 63 7.95 -1.45 16.93
C PHE A 63 7.86 -0.90 15.51
N LEU A 64 7.37 0.32 15.32
CA LEU A 64 7.01 0.80 13.99
C LEU A 64 8.25 0.96 13.09
N GLY A 65 9.40 1.33 13.65
CA GLY A 65 10.66 1.49 12.92
C GLY A 65 11.14 0.22 12.23
N TYR A 66 10.75 -0.97 12.70
CA TYR A 66 11.07 -2.24 12.03
C TYR A 66 10.30 -2.45 10.73
N PHE A 67 9.17 -1.74 10.56
CA PHE A 67 8.27 -1.85 9.41
C PHE A 67 8.33 -0.62 8.50
N ILE A 68 9.04 0.44 8.90
CA ILE A 68 9.29 1.60 8.03
C ILE A 68 10.48 1.28 7.13
N ASP A 69 10.23 1.16 5.82
CA ASP A 69 11.31 1.07 4.84
C ASP A 69 12.12 2.39 4.82
N PRO A 70 13.45 2.36 5.11
CA PRO A 70 14.28 3.56 5.12
C PRO A 70 14.28 4.32 3.79
N THR A 71 14.05 3.63 2.67
CA THR A 71 13.97 4.25 1.34
C THR A 71 12.77 5.19 1.19
N ASN A 72 11.80 5.16 2.11
CA ASN A 72 10.70 6.13 2.14
C ASN A 72 11.16 7.57 2.37
N LYS A 73 12.35 7.77 2.94
CA LYS A 73 12.98 9.08 3.10
C LYS A 73 13.69 9.59 1.85
N HIS A 74 13.90 8.73 0.86
CA HIS A 74 14.58 9.11 -0.37
C HIS A 74 13.60 9.80 -1.33
N THR A 75 14.04 10.91 -1.91
CA THR A 75 13.35 11.55 -3.03
C THR A 75 13.69 10.81 -4.32
N SER A 76 12.69 10.52 -5.15
CA SER A 76 12.90 9.91 -6.46
C SER A 76 12.03 10.58 -7.53
N SER A 77 12.66 10.99 -8.63
CA SER A 77 11.96 11.54 -9.80
C SER A 77 11.40 10.46 -10.73
N LEU A 78 11.68 9.17 -10.47
CA LEU A 78 11.27 8.05 -11.32
C LEU A 78 9.75 7.88 -11.44
N LEU A 79 8.98 8.48 -10.52
CA LEU A 79 7.51 8.41 -10.54
C LEU A 79 6.84 9.46 -11.45
N LEU A 80 7.59 10.44 -11.95
CA LEU A 80 7.00 11.51 -12.77
C LEU A 80 6.38 10.99 -14.05
N THR A 81 7.00 9.99 -14.69
CA THR A 81 6.54 9.47 -15.99
C THR A 81 5.41 8.45 -15.82
N SER A 82 5.55 7.51 -14.88
CA SER A 82 4.57 6.43 -14.70
C SER A 82 3.25 6.87 -14.05
N GLY A 83 3.22 8.05 -13.42
CA GLY A 83 2.02 8.59 -12.75
C GLY A 83 1.57 7.80 -11.52
N LEU A 84 2.35 6.80 -11.08
CA LEU A 84 2.04 5.98 -9.92
C LEU A 84 2.26 6.75 -8.61
N PRO A 85 1.37 6.58 -7.61
CA PRO A 85 1.48 7.31 -6.35
C PRO A 85 2.69 6.84 -5.53
N GLY A 86 3.24 7.73 -4.70
CA GLY A 86 4.47 7.47 -3.92
C GLY A 86 4.46 6.18 -3.10
N GLY A 87 3.35 5.92 -2.39
CA GLY A 87 3.17 4.69 -1.60
C GLY A 87 3.20 3.40 -2.44
N MET A 88 2.86 3.49 -3.73
CA MET A 88 2.88 2.34 -4.63
C MET A 88 4.30 1.88 -4.95
N MET A 89 5.28 2.78 -5.00
CA MET A 89 6.68 2.43 -5.30
C MET A 89 7.23 1.42 -4.29
N GLY A 90 6.90 1.58 -3.00
CA GLY A 90 7.32 0.63 -1.95
C GLY A 90 6.74 -0.76 -2.18
N SER A 91 5.41 -0.84 -2.37
CA SER A 91 4.73 -2.11 -2.65
C SER A 91 5.24 -2.79 -3.92
N MET A 92 5.47 -2.00 -4.97
CA MET A 92 5.90 -2.48 -6.28
C MET A 92 7.30 -3.07 -6.22
N MET A 93 8.23 -2.44 -5.49
CA MET A 93 9.56 -2.98 -5.27
C MET A 93 9.54 -4.29 -4.48
N ALA A 94 8.61 -4.43 -3.52
CA ALA A 94 8.41 -5.70 -2.82
C ALA A 94 7.89 -6.79 -3.76
N ASP A 95 6.88 -6.49 -4.58
CA ASP A 95 6.32 -7.40 -5.58
C ASP A 95 7.39 -7.86 -6.58
N LEU A 96 8.19 -6.92 -7.13
CA LEU A 96 9.28 -7.20 -8.06
C LEU A 96 10.36 -8.09 -7.43
N LYS A 97 10.77 -7.81 -6.19
CA LYS A 97 11.73 -8.67 -5.46
C LYS A 97 11.19 -10.09 -5.29
N GLY A 98 9.90 -10.24 -5.04
CA GLY A 98 9.24 -11.55 -4.91
C GLY A 98 9.28 -12.38 -6.20
N VAL A 99 9.17 -11.75 -7.37
CA VAL A 99 9.15 -12.45 -8.67
C VAL A 99 10.52 -12.51 -9.38
N HIS A 100 11.48 -11.69 -8.97
CA HIS A 100 12.78 -11.52 -9.63
C HIS A 100 13.55 -12.82 -9.82
N SER A 101 13.60 -13.67 -8.79
CA SER A 101 14.28 -14.96 -8.84
C SER A 101 13.63 -15.91 -9.86
N GLY A 102 12.30 -15.97 -9.88
CA GLY A 102 11.53 -16.76 -10.83
C GLY A 102 11.71 -16.30 -12.28
N ILE A 103 11.69 -14.97 -12.51
CA ILE A 103 11.98 -14.37 -13.82
C ILE A 103 13.37 -14.79 -14.30
N ASN A 104 14.39 -14.62 -13.47
CA ASN A 104 15.76 -14.94 -13.86
C ASN A 104 16.00 -16.44 -14.08
N MET A 105 15.23 -17.31 -13.41
CA MET A 105 15.25 -18.74 -13.71
C MET A 105 14.70 -19.01 -15.12
N ILE A 106 13.55 -18.43 -15.47
CA ILE A 106 12.94 -18.57 -16.81
C ILE A 106 13.87 -18.03 -17.91
N LEU A 107 14.49 -16.87 -17.68
CA LEU A 107 15.42 -16.28 -18.64
C LEU A 107 16.62 -17.19 -18.90
N LYS A 108 17.22 -17.74 -17.83
CA LYS A 108 18.33 -18.70 -17.95
C LYS A 108 17.92 -19.96 -18.72
N THR A 109 16.75 -20.53 -18.44
CA THR A 109 16.25 -21.70 -19.17
C THR A 109 16.06 -21.43 -20.66
N ASN A 110 15.76 -20.18 -21.04
CA ASN A 110 15.62 -19.74 -22.42
C ASN A 110 16.90 -19.13 -23.02
N ASN A 111 18.08 -19.35 -22.41
CA ASN A 111 19.38 -18.80 -22.83
C ASN A 111 19.38 -17.27 -23.03
N ARG A 112 18.61 -16.55 -22.20
CA ARG A 112 18.58 -15.08 -22.18
C ARG A 112 19.31 -14.51 -20.96
N PRO A 113 19.86 -13.29 -21.06
CA PRO A 113 20.52 -12.63 -19.94
C PRO A 113 19.52 -12.40 -18.80
N THR A 114 20.02 -12.46 -17.56
CA THR A 114 19.25 -12.11 -16.38
C THR A 114 18.97 -10.60 -16.34
N LEU A 115 17.84 -10.23 -15.76
CA LEU A 115 17.47 -8.84 -15.52
C LEU A 115 17.85 -8.45 -14.09
N SER A 116 18.29 -7.20 -13.91
CA SER A 116 18.39 -6.58 -12.59
C SER A 116 17.00 -6.16 -12.09
N LEU A 117 16.90 -5.75 -10.83
CA LEU A 117 15.66 -5.17 -10.31
C LEU A 117 15.33 -3.84 -11.00
N ASP A 118 16.34 -3.06 -11.36
CA ASP A 118 16.16 -1.79 -12.04
C ASP A 118 15.64 -1.99 -13.47
N ASP A 119 16.13 -3.02 -14.18
CA ASP A 119 15.61 -3.37 -15.51
C ASP A 119 14.13 -3.75 -15.43
N LEU A 120 13.74 -4.55 -14.44
CA LEU A 120 12.34 -4.92 -14.22
C LEU A 120 11.47 -3.73 -13.84
N LEU A 121 12.01 -2.80 -13.05
CA LEU A 121 11.32 -1.58 -12.67
C LEU A 121 11.03 -0.71 -13.90
N LEU A 122 12.00 -0.53 -14.79
CA LEU A 122 11.83 0.20 -16.05
C LEU A 122 10.79 -0.47 -16.95
N MET A 123 10.89 -1.80 -17.14
CA MET A 123 9.90 -2.56 -17.91
C MET A 123 8.48 -2.40 -17.35
N LEU A 124 8.35 -2.36 -16.03
CA LEU A 124 7.06 -2.17 -15.37
C LEU A 124 6.50 -0.76 -15.58
N PHE A 125 7.32 0.27 -15.53
CA PHE A 125 6.88 1.63 -15.84
C PHE A 125 6.38 1.76 -17.29
N ASP A 126 7.15 1.23 -18.24
CA ASP A 126 6.75 1.21 -19.66
C ASP A 126 5.42 0.46 -19.85
N GLU A 127 5.24 -0.64 -19.13
CA GLU A 127 4.02 -1.43 -19.23
C GLU A 127 2.82 -0.77 -18.54
N VAL A 128 3.02 0.00 -17.47
CA VAL A 128 1.98 0.85 -16.87
C VAL A 128 1.56 1.94 -17.86
N GLU A 129 2.51 2.64 -18.48
CA GLU A 129 2.22 3.65 -19.49
C GLU A 129 1.50 3.07 -20.72
N TYR A 130 1.81 1.81 -21.08
CA TYR A 130 1.11 1.09 -22.13
C TYR A 130 -0.32 0.68 -21.75
N ALA A 131 -0.51 0.17 -20.54
CA ALA A 131 -1.77 -0.45 -20.10
C ALA A 131 -2.80 0.57 -19.62
N TRP A 132 -2.36 1.59 -18.88
CA TRP A 132 -3.23 2.63 -18.30
C TRP A 132 -4.20 3.28 -19.30
N PRO A 133 -3.77 3.78 -20.48
CA PRO A 133 -4.69 4.33 -21.47
C PRO A 133 -5.66 3.29 -22.04
N LYS A 134 -5.24 2.03 -22.17
CA LYS A 134 -6.07 0.94 -22.72
C LYS A 134 -7.16 0.48 -21.78
N LEU A 135 -6.93 0.69 -20.49
CA LEU A 135 -7.89 0.44 -19.42
C LEU A 135 -8.82 1.64 -19.20
N GLY A 136 -8.80 2.66 -20.07
CA GLY A 136 -9.71 3.80 -19.98
C GLY A 136 -9.30 4.85 -18.96
N TYR A 137 -8.00 5.01 -18.70
CA TYR A 137 -7.44 6.02 -17.78
C TYR A 137 -8.10 6.02 -16.38
N PRO A 138 -8.21 4.88 -15.68
CA PRO A 138 -8.69 4.89 -14.31
C PRO A 138 -7.79 5.79 -13.44
N PRO A 139 -8.32 6.53 -12.45
CA PRO A 139 -7.49 7.33 -11.56
C PRO A 139 -6.43 6.46 -10.88
N LEU A 140 -5.14 6.85 -10.94
CA LEU A 140 -4.06 6.09 -10.31
C LEU A 140 -4.00 6.35 -8.80
N VAL A 141 -5.08 6.03 -8.11
CA VAL A 141 -5.23 5.98 -6.65
C VAL A 141 -5.93 4.68 -6.27
N THR A 142 -5.81 4.27 -5.00
CA THR A 142 -6.43 3.04 -4.50
C THR A 142 -7.95 3.06 -4.72
N PRO A 143 -8.55 1.95 -5.21
CA PRO A 143 -7.91 0.67 -5.52
C PRO A 143 -7.35 0.57 -6.94
N PHE A 144 -7.73 1.48 -7.85
CA PHE A 144 -7.48 1.33 -9.28
C PHE A 144 -6.01 1.38 -9.70
N SER A 145 -5.17 2.14 -8.99
CA SER A 145 -3.72 2.10 -9.22
C SER A 145 -3.15 0.69 -9.04
N GLN A 146 -3.66 -0.07 -8.08
CA GLN A 146 -3.21 -1.44 -7.82
C GLN A 146 -3.64 -2.37 -8.96
N TYR A 147 -4.82 -2.17 -9.53
CA TYR A 147 -5.31 -2.93 -10.69
C TYR A 147 -4.42 -2.72 -11.93
N VAL A 148 -4.12 -1.46 -12.26
CA VAL A 148 -3.21 -1.13 -13.37
C VAL A 148 -1.81 -1.70 -13.12
N LYS A 149 -1.28 -1.54 -11.90
CA LYS A 149 0.02 -2.11 -11.51
C LYS A 149 0.04 -3.63 -11.66
N ASN A 150 -1.00 -4.33 -11.19
CA ASN A 150 -1.08 -5.78 -11.25
C ASN A 150 -1.11 -6.29 -12.68
N ILE A 151 -1.93 -5.67 -13.55
CA ILE A 151 -1.92 -6.02 -14.97
C ILE A 151 -0.53 -5.78 -15.56
N ALA A 152 0.08 -4.63 -15.31
CA ALA A 152 1.39 -4.32 -15.86
C ALA A 152 2.45 -5.33 -15.41
N LEU A 153 2.44 -5.72 -14.13
CA LEU A 153 3.31 -6.77 -13.61
C LEU A 153 3.07 -8.11 -14.30
N MET A 154 1.81 -8.53 -14.46
CA MET A 154 1.47 -9.79 -15.14
C MET A 154 1.85 -9.75 -16.63
N ASN A 155 1.67 -8.61 -17.30
CA ASN A 155 2.10 -8.41 -18.68
C ASN A 155 3.61 -8.51 -18.81
N VAL A 156 4.39 -7.86 -17.93
CA VAL A 156 5.86 -8.00 -17.90
C VAL A 156 6.25 -9.48 -17.72
N MET A 157 5.61 -10.20 -16.80
CA MET A 157 5.85 -11.62 -16.58
C MET A 157 5.55 -12.46 -17.83
N SER A 158 4.45 -12.22 -18.52
CA SER A 158 4.09 -12.94 -19.74
C SER A 158 5.02 -12.61 -20.90
N LEU A 159 5.39 -11.35 -21.11
CA LEU A 159 6.37 -10.95 -22.13
C LEU A 159 7.74 -11.58 -21.88
N VAL A 160 8.17 -11.66 -20.61
CA VAL A 160 9.36 -12.39 -20.21
C VAL A 160 9.23 -13.89 -20.47
N LYS A 161 8.03 -14.48 -20.53
CA LYS A 161 7.84 -15.88 -20.94
C LYS A 161 7.70 -16.07 -22.46
N GLY A 162 7.61 -14.98 -23.22
CA GLY A 162 7.28 -15.02 -24.64
C GLY A 162 5.79 -15.24 -24.92
N GLU A 163 4.95 -14.96 -23.95
CA GLU A 163 3.49 -14.99 -24.04
C GLU A 163 2.94 -13.60 -24.42
N GLU A 164 1.66 -13.55 -24.78
CA GLU A 164 0.95 -12.30 -25.05
C GLU A 164 0.63 -11.52 -23.76
N ARG A 165 0.23 -10.25 -23.92
CA ARG A 165 -0.32 -9.46 -22.81
C ARG A 165 -1.74 -9.91 -22.45
N TRP A 166 -2.26 -9.42 -21.33
CA TRP A 166 -3.66 -9.61 -20.91
C TRP A 166 -4.04 -11.06 -20.59
N THR A 167 -3.04 -11.93 -20.43
CA THR A 167 -3.20 -13.36 -20.12
C THR A 167 -3.82 -13.57 -18.74
N MET A 168 -3.46 -12.72 -17.78
CA MET A 168 -3.92 -12.78 -16.40
C MET A 168 -4.43 -11.40 -15.95
N ILE A 169 -5.74 -11.29 -15.81
CA ILE A 169 -6.44 -10.14 -15.24
C ILE A 169 -7.33 -10.68 -14.12
N ASP A 170 -7.14 -10.16 -12.91
CA ASP A 170 -7.89 -10.59 -11.72
C ASP A 170 -9.36 -10.10 -11.75
N SER A 171 -10.20 -10.68 -10.88
CA SER A 171 -11.63 -10.39 -10.85
C SER A 171 -11.96 -8.94 -10.52
N HIS A 172 -11.23 -8.30 -9.61
CA HIS A 172 -11.51 -6.91 -9.23
C HIS A 172 -11.13 -5.95 -10.36
N THR A 173 -10.03 -6.25 -11.05
CA THR A 173 -9.67 -5.50 -12.25
C THR A 173 -10.70 -5.68 -13.37
N TRP A 174 -11.25 -6.89 -13.54
CA TRP A 174 -12.38 -7.10 -14.45
C TRP A 174 -13.63 -6.34 -14.03
N ASP A 175 -13.97 -6.31 -12.74
CA ASP A 175 -15.13 -5.56 -12.24
C ASP A 175 -15.00 -4.06 -12.54
N MET A 176 -13.79 -3.50 -12.44
CA MET A 176 -13.49 -2.14 -12.91
C MET A 176 -13.70 -2.00 -14.43
N ILE A 177 -13.11 -2.90 -15.24
CA ILE A 177 -13.22 -2.86 -16.71
C ILE A 177 -14.68 -2.95 -17.17
N LEU A 178 -15.48 -3.77 -16.50
CA LEU A 178 -16.88 -4.02 -16.85
C LEU A 178 -17.84 -2.94 -16.34
N GLY A 179 -17.35 -1.95 -15.58
CA GLY A 179 -18.15 -0.84 -15.07
C GLY A 179 -18.82 -1.09 -13.71
N LYS A 180 -18.58 -2.25 -13.07
CA LYS A 180 -19.18 -2.58 -11.76
C LYS A 180 -18.62 -1.75 -10.60
N SER A 181 -17.44 -1.16 -10.78
CA SER A 181 -16.83 -0.22 -9.82
C SER A 181 -17.03 1.25 -10.23
N GLY A 182 -17.94 1.51 -11.16
CA GLY A 182 -18.22 2.83 -11.70
C GLY A 182 -17.65 3.03 -13.11
N LYS A 183 -17.90 4.22 -13.65
CA LYS A 183 -17.54 4.55 -15.02
C LYS A 183 -16.09 4.99 -15.16
N LEU A 184 -15.37 4.36 -16.09
CA LEU A 184 -14.03 4.78 -16.48
C LEU A 184 -14.03 6.16 -17.16
N PRO A 185 -13.03 7.03 -16.91
CA PRO A 185 -12.95 8.35 -17.55
C PRO A 185 -12.76 8.30 -19.07
N GLY A 186 -11.99 7.32 -19.56
CA GLY A 186 -11.66 7.12 -20.96
C GLY A 186 -12.28 5.86 -21.56
N ALA A 187 -12.16 5.74 -22.88
CA ALA A 187 -12.59 4.55 -23.59
C ALA A 187 -11.60 3.38 -23.40
N LEU A 188 -12.14 2.17 -23.27
CA LEU A 188 -11.33 0.95 -23.31
C LEU A 188 -10.77 0.73 -24.71
N ALA A 189 -9.56 0.17 -24.79
CA ALA A 189 -8.99 -0.25 -26.05
C ALA A 189 -9.83 -1.38 -26.69
N PRO A 190 -9.91 -1.44 -28.03
CA PRO A 190 -10.68 -2.47 -28.73
C PRO A 190 -10.31 -3.91 -28.34
N GLU A 191 -9.03 -4.17 -28.07
CA GLU A 191 -8.53 -5.47 -27.63
C GLU A 191 -9.08 -5.91 -26.26
N ILE A 192 -9.27 -4.98 -25.32
CA ILE A 192 -9.85 -5.27 -24.01
C ILE A 192 -11.34 -5.60 -24.13
N ILE A 193 -12.05 -4.84 -24.97
CA ILE A 193 -13.47 -5.10 -25.28
C ILE A 193 -13.63 -6.47 -25.95
N ALA A 194 -12.75 -6.81 -26.89
CA ALA A 194 -12.76 -8.12 -27.54
C ALA A 194 -12.50 -9.25 -26.54
N LEU A 195 -11.55 -9.08 -25.61
CA LEU A 195 -11.24 -10.05 -24.56
C LEU A 195 -12.42 -10.27 -23.61
N ALA A 196 -13.10 -9.19 -23.19
CA ALA A 196 -14.30 -9.29 -22.36
C ALA A 196 -15.40 -10.10 -23.06
N LYS A 197 -15.65 -9.81 -24.35
CA LYS A 197 -16.64 -10.54 -25.16
C LYS A 197 -16.29 -12.02 -25.34
N ALA A 198 -15.02 -12.33 -25.60
CA ALA A 198 -14.56 -13.71 -25.74
C ALA A 198 -14.72 -14.53 -24.44
N LYS A 199 -14.65 -13.86 -23.28
CA LYS A 199 -14.90 -14.45 -21.96
C LYS A 199 -16.39 -14.50 -21.58
N GLY A 200 -17.28 -13.96 -22.41
CA GLY A 200 -18.72 -13.87 -22.13
C GLY A 200 -19.05 -12.87 -21.02
N PHE A 201 -18.21 -11.87 -20.80
CA PHE A 201 -18.47 -10.82 -19.81
C PHE A 201 -19.37 -9.73 -20.38
N GLU A 202 -20.21 -9.19 -19.51
CA GLU A 202 -21.16 -8.12 -19.83
C GLU A 202 -20.74 -6.82 -19.15
N PHE A 203 -20.83 -5.73 -19.90
CA PHE A 203 -20.59 -4.38 -19.39
C PHE A 203 -21.86 -3.84 -18.74
N THR A 204 -21.70 -3.06 -17.68
CA THR A 204 -22.79 -2.41 -16.96
C THR A 204 -22.47 -0.95 -16.68
N ASP A 205 -23.51 -0.11 -16.64
CA ASP A 205 -23.48 1.28 -16.18
C ASP A 205 -24.33 1.49 -14.91
N GLU A 206 -24.72 0.39 -14.26
CA GLU A 206 -25.49 0.44 -13.03
C GLU A 206 -24.70 1.09 -11.89
N ASP A 207 -25.45 1.65 -10.95
CA ASP A 207 -24.89 2.16 -9.69
C ASP A 207 -24.13 1.03 -8.97
N PRO A 208 -22.80 1.16 -8.75
CA PRO A 208 -22.00 0.16 -8.05
C PRO A 208 -22.57 -0.24 -6.69
N GLN A 209 -23.29 0.66 -6.01
CA GLN A 209 -23.91 0.37 -4.71
C GLN A 209 -24.91 -0.79 -4.79
N LYS A 210 -25.53 -1.04 -5.96
CA LYS A 210 -26.46 -2.16 -6.14
C LYS A 210 -25.79 -3.53 -5.99
N ASN A 211 -24.47 -3.60 -6.16
CA ASN A 211 -23.71 -4.84 -5.96
C ASN A 211 -23.54 -5.19 -4.47
N TYR A 212 -23.88 -4.28 -3.56
CA TYR A 212 -23.65 -4.41 -2.12
C TYR A 212 -24.99 -4.28 -1.35
N PRO A 213 -25.65 -5.40 -1.02
CA PRO A 213 -26.87 -5.38 -0.21
C PRO A 213 -26.57 -4.95 1.23
N ASP A 214 -27.62 -4.48 1.93
CA ASP A 214 -27.52 -4.17 3.35
C ASP A 214 -27.39 -5.47 4.17
N GLU A 215 -26.24 -5.63 4.82
CA GLU A 215 -25.91 -6.80 5.63
C GLU A 215 -25.69 -6.42 7.11
N LEU A 216 -25.97 -5.17 7.52
CA LEU A 216 -25.57 -4.68 8.85
C LEU A 216 -26.25 -5.46 9.99
N ASP A 217 -27.51 -5.85 9.80
CA ASP A 217 -28.27 -6.64 10.78
C ASP A 217 -27.67 -8.03 11.03
N LYS A 218 -27.05 -8.62 10.01
CA LYS A 218 -26.36 -9.92 10.13
C LYS A 218 -25.12 -9.79 11.00
N TYR A 219 -24.30 -8.76 10.78
CA TYR A 219 -23.15 -8.50 11.63
C TYR A 219 -23.57 -8.15 13.06
N ARG A 220 -24.66 -7.38 13.22
CA ARG A 220 -25.23 -7.08 14.54
C ARG A 220 -25.63 -8.35 15.29
N LYS A 221 -26.29 -9.29 14.61
CA LYS A 221 -26.65 -10.60 15.17
C LYS A 221 -25.40 -11.39 15.59
N GLU A 222 -24.38 -11.43 14.74
CA GLU A 222 -23.11 -12.12 15.06
C GLU A 222 -22.45 -11.56 16.33
N MET A 223 -22.44 -10.24 16.52
CA MET A 223 -21.88 -9.63 17.73
C MET A 223 -22.67 -10.04 18.97
N VAL A 224 -24.01 -10.04 18.91
CA VAL A 224 -24.86 -10.51 20.02
C VAL A 224 -24.57 -11.98 20.34
N ASP A 225 -24.52 -12.84 19.31
CA ASP A 225 -24.29 -14.28 19.47
C ASP A 225 -22.90 -14.57 20.08
N ASN A 226 -21.90 -13.74 19.78
CA ASN A 226 -20.54 -13.84 20.32
C ASN A 226 -20.31 -13.03 21.62
N GLY A 227 -21.32 -12.31 22.10
CA GLY A 227 -21.19 -11.44 23.28
C GLY A 227 -20.19 -10.29 23.08
N TRP A 228 -20.03 -9.79 21.86
CA TRP A 228 -19.17 -8.64 21.56
C TRP A 228 -19.96 -7.34 21.73
N ASP A 229 -19.34 -6.36 22.38
CA ASP A 229 -19.89 -5.01 22.51
C ASP A 229 -19.87 -4.28 21.17
N PHE A 230 -20.89 -3.46 20.91
CA PHE A 230 -21.00 -2.69 19.67
C PHE A 230 -20.06 -1.48 19.62
N GLY A 231 -19.43 -1.13 20.75
CA GLY A 231 -18.77 0.15 20.92
C GLY A 231 -19.77 1.23 21.35
N LYS A 232 -19.27 2.43 21.61
CA LYS A 232 -20.08 3.55 22.12
C LYS A 232 -21.06 4.08 21.08
N ASP A 233 -20.63 4.12 19.82
CA ASP A 233 -21.30 4.72 18.66
C ASP A 233 -21.40 3.69 17.50
N ASP A 234 -21.55 2.39 17.82
CA ASP A 234 -21.53 1.25 16.87
C ASP A 234 -20.18 1.04 16.13
N GLU A 235 -19.08 1.61 16.62
CA GLU A 235 -17.78 1.53 15.94
C GLU A 235 -17.26 0.10 15.76
N GLU A 236 -17.48 -0.80 16.72
CA GLU A 236 -17.06 -2.20 16.62
C GLU A 236 -17.93 -2.96 15.60
N LEU A 237 -19.21 -2.59 15.47
CA LEU A 237 -20.09 -3.14 14.45
C LEU A 237 -19.64 -2.74 13.05
N PHE A 238 -19.28 -1.47 12.84
CA PHE A 238 -18.78 -1.01 11.56
C PHE A 238 -17.42 -1.63 11.22
N GLU A 239 -16.52 -1.80 12.19
CA GLU A 239 -15.25 -2.50 11.96
C GLU A 239 -15.45 -3.98 11.59
N LEU A 240 -16.38 -4.68 12.24
CA LEU A 240 -16.75 -6.05 11.84
C LEU A 240 -17.37 -6.06 10.43
N ALA A 241 -18.22 -5.10 10.08
CA ALA A 241 -18.85 -5.06 8.76
C ALA A 241 -17.85 -4.75 7.63
N MET A 242 -16.87 -3.88 7.88
CA MET A 242 -15.88 -3.46 6.87
C MET A 242 -14.66 -4.39 6.78
N HIS A 243 -14.25 -4.97 7.91
CA HIS A 243 -12.99 -5.72 8.04
C HIS A 243 -13.23 -7.06 8.73
N ASP A 244 -14.21 -7.80 8.25
CA ASP A 244 -14.83 -8.91 8.96
C ASP A 244 -13.84 -10.00 9.44
N ARG A 245 -12.91 -10.40 8.59
CA ARG A 245 -11.88 -11.39 8.91
C ARG A 245 -10.87 -10.81 9.91
N GLN A 246 -10.43 -9.58 9.69
CA GLN A 246 -9.45 -8.90 10.53
C GLN A 246 -10.01 -8.67 11.93
N TYR A 247 -11.28 -8.28 12.03
CA TYR A 247 -11.99 -8.11 13.29
C TYR A 247 -12.09 -9.44 14.05
N ARG A 248 -12.49 -10.53 13.40
CA ARG A 248 -12.51 -11.87 14.03
C ARG A 248 -11.12 -12.35 14.47
N ASP A 249 -10.10 -12.09 13.66
CA ASP A 249 -8.70 -12.37 14.02
C ASP A 249 -8.24 -11.52 15.22
N TYR A 250 -8.71 -10.28 15.33
CA TYR A 250 -8.47 -9.40 16.47
C TYR A 250 -9.15 -9.93 17.74
N LYS A 251 -10.46 -10.22 17.68
CA LYS A 251 -11.23 -10.74 18.83
C LYS A 251 -10.75 -12.10 19.31
N SER A 252 -10.26 -12.96 18.41
CA SER A 252 -9.68 -14.26 18.77
C SER A 252 -8.26 -14.19 19.33
N GLY A 253 -7.61 -13.02 19.28
CA GLY A 253 -6.21 -12.83 19.69
C GLY A 253 -5.18 -13.36 18.68
N ILE A 254 -5.62 -13.95 17.56
CA ILE A 254 -4.73 -14.46 16.53
C ILE A 254 -3.96 -13.31 15.87
N ALA A 255 -4.59 -12.17 15.62
CA ALA A 255 -3.94 -10.99 15.05
C ALA A 255 -2.78 -10.53 15.95
N LYS A 256 -2.99 -10.48 17.27
CA LYS A 256 -1.95 -10.11 18.24
C LYS A 256 -0.77 -11.07 18.19
N LYS A 257 -1.04 -12.38 18.19
CA LYS A 257 0.02 -13.40 18.09
C LYS A 257 0.84 -13.26 16.81
N ARG A 258 0.18 -13.09 15.65
CA ARG A 258 0.88 -12.89 14.36
C ARG A 258 1.77 -11.66 14.40
N PHE A 259 1.26 -10.55 14.92
CA PHE A 259 2.01 -9.30 15.05
C PHE A 259 3.24 -9.47 15.94
N GLU A 260 3.11 -10.10 17.11
CA GLU A 260 4.23 -10.35 18.02
C GLU A 260 5.29 -11.25 17.36
N ASP A 261 4.87 -12.31 16.65
CA ASP A 261 5.77 -13.21 15.92
C ASP A 261 6.49 -12.50 14.75
N GLU A 262 5.81 -11.59 14.04
CA GLU A 262 6.40 -10.76 12.97
C GLU A 262 7.39 -9.74 13.54
N LEU A 263 7.01 -9.04 14.60
CA LEU A 263 7.88 -8.07 15.27
C LEU A 263 9.15 -8.74 15.81
N GLN A 264 9.02 -9.92 16.42
CA GLN A 264 10.19 -10.64 16.92
C GLN A 264 11.13 -11.04 15.78
N ARG A 265 10.60 -11.52 14.65
CA ARG A 265 11.40 -11.83 13.45
C ARG A 265 12.12 -10.60 12.90
N ALA A 266 11.44 -9.45 12.85
CA ALA A 266 12.05 -8.21 12.39
C ALA A 266 13.16 -7.72 13.33
N LYS A 267 12.93 -7.81 14.65
CA LYS A 267 13.94 -7.53 15.69
C LYS A 267 15.18 -8.42 15.53
N ASP A 268 14.99 -9.71 15.31
CA ASP A 268 16.09 -10.66 15.11
C ASP A 268 16.89 -10.33 13.84
N ALA A 269 16.21 -10.08 12.72
CA ALA A 269 16.85 -9.73 11.46
C ALA A 269 17.68 -8.44 11.56
N ALA A 270 17.16 -7.42 12.26
CA ALA A 270 17.88 -6.19 12.51
C ALA A 270 19.16 -6.42 13.33
N MET A 271 19.10 -7.25 14.38
CA MET A 271 20.29 -7.57 15.18
C MET A 271 21.32 -8.40 14.40
N CYS A 272 20.88 -9.37 13.58
CA CYS A 272 21.78 -10.08 12.68
C CYS A 272 22.51 -9.13 11.72
N SER A 273 21.81 -8.13 11.17
CA SER A 273 22.43 -7.13 10.29
C SER A 273 23.46 -6.23 10.99
N GLN A 274 23.41 -6.17 12.33
CA GLN A 274 24.39 -5.47 13.18
C GLN A 274 25.55 -6.39 13.63
N GLY A 275 25.62 -7.64 13.14
CA GLY A 275 26.74 -8.55 13.35
C GLY A 275 26.56 -9.59 14.47
N PHE A 276 25.37 -9.72 15.06
CA PHE A 276 25.08 -10.76 16.05
C PHE A 276 24.81 -12.12 15.37
N SER A 277 25.37 -13.20 15.93
CA SER A 277 25.08 -14.58 15.50
C SER A 277 23.76 -15.11 16.08
N GLU A 278 23.15 -16.11 15.42
CA GLU A 278 21.91 -16.75 15.88
C GLU A 278 22.04 -17.35 17.31
N GLU A 279 23.22 -17.84 17.68
CA GLU A 279 23.50 -18.36 19.02
C GLU A 279 23.52 -17.24 20.09
N GLU A 280 24.05 -16.07 19.75
CA GLU A 280 24.06 -14.90 20.63
C GLU A 280 22.66 -14.34 20.83
N LEU A 281 21.84 -14.31 19.79
CA LEU A 281 20.43 -13.92 19.86
C LEU A 281 19.62 -14.88 20.74
N THR A 282 19.85 -16.18 20.60
CA THR A 282 19.19 -17.19 21.43
C THR A 282 19.56 -17.05 22.90
N LYS A 283 20.84 -16.78 23.22
CA LYS A 283 21.30 -16.51 24.58
C LYS A 283 20.72 -15.21 25.14
N TYR A 284 20.65 -14.15 24.35
CA TYR A 284 20.09 -12.86 24.76
C TYR A 284 18.58 -12.96 25.08
N LYS A 285 17.82 -13.72 24.27
CA LYS A 285 16.40 -14.00 24.53
C LYS A 285 16.20 -14.80 25.81
N ARG A 286 17.01 -15.82 26.06
CA ARG A 286 16.96 -16.61 27.31
C ARG A 286 17.29 -15.77 28.55
N ALA A 287 18.15 -14.76 28.41
CA ALA A 287 18.50 -13.87 29.51
C ALA A 287 17.43 -12.81 29.82
N LYS A 288 16.56 -12.47 28.84
CA LYS A 288 15.46 -11.51 28.99
C LYS A 288 14.08 -12.15 29.23
N ALA A 289 13.96 -13.46 29.11
CA ALA A 289 12.70 -14.16 29.38
C ALA A 289 12.41 -14.13 30.89
N GLU A 290 11.25 -13.61 31.29
CA GLU A 290 10.80 -13.71 32.67
C GLU A 290 10.52 -15.18 33.02
N PRO A 291 10.98 -15.66 34.19
CA PRO A 291 10.69 -17.01 34.63
C PRO A 291 9.19 -17.18 34.84
N ILE A 292 8.61 -18.22 34.23
CA ILE A 292 7.23 -18.63 34.50
C ILE A 292 7.17 -19.01 35.98
N THR A 293 6.55 -18.17 36.80
CA THR A 293 6.24 -18.50 38.20
C THR A 293 5.04 -19.45 38.19
N ALA A 294 5.25 -20.65 38.72
CA ALA A 294 4.23 -21.70 38.85
C ALA A 294 3.20 -21.39 39.93
#